data_AF-A0A6B0VS13-F1
#
_entry.id   AF-A0A6B0VS13-F1
#
_cell.length_a   1.000
_cell.length_b   1.000
_cell.length_c   1.000
_cell.angle_alpha   90.00
_cell.angle_beta   90.00
_cell.angle_gamma   90.00
#
_symmetry.space_group_name_H-M   'P 1'
#
loop_
_entity.id
_entity.type
_entity.pdbx_description
1 polymer ?
#
loop_
_entity_poly.entity_id
_entity_poly.type
_entity_poly.pdbx_seq_one_letter_code
_entity_poly.pdbx_strand_id
1 'polypeptide(L)'
;MPDSDRDLRESVEQSRHGAPAVGAVVRDRFESNEVFQRIIAAADEEIDIGLRELFFSSLAGGFAITLTFLIYASMTASTDGHPILSGILYPIGFVYIILGGYQLYTENTLPPVALVLERLASLPALLRIWVVVLIGNFAGGGLGALVLAYTGVFSPEAATAATGIAMAGMETPFWDLFFKAGFAGLIVAGVVWLDYAVRDTITRFFLIYMAFLMIPYANLYHVVVSFTEVMYLVFLGSIGIIPGLTGFILPVLLGNTIGGVLLVTVVNYFQTTERRLESARKDGAERQLTIREWLIGGPVGRAYVPARPAVEATPAGEQLDVDPTDEVEPPIAEPDGADDGLEYSEDE
;
A
#
# COMPACT_ATOMS: atom_id res chain seq x y z
N MET A 1 -39.47 -40.95 -31.38
CA MET A 1 -39.61 -39.54 -31.00
C MET A 1 -39.78 -39.46 -29.50
N PRO A 2 -38.71 -39.09 -28.78
CA PRO A 2 -38.71 -38.23 -27.59
C PRO A 2 -37.72 -37.04 -27.85
N ASP A 3 -37.69 -35.88 -27.19
CA ASP A 3 -38.35 -35.32 -26.00
C ASP A 3 -38.27 -33.77 -26.10
N SER A 4 -39.10 -33.14 -26.93
CA SER A 4 -39.02 -31.70 -27.25
C SER A 4 -39.42 -30.78 -26.09
N ASP A 5 -39.90 -31.33 -24.97
CA ASP A 5 -40.33 -30.56 -23.80
C ASP A 5 -39.18 -30.22 -22.83
N ARG A 6 -38.03 -30.91 -22.95
CA ARG A 6 -36.82 -30.60 -22.15
C ARG A 6 -36.06 -29.42 -22.76
N ASP A 7 -35.96 -29.38 -24.08
CA ASP A 7 -35.37 -28.27 -24.83
C ASP A 7 -36.25 -27.00 -24.78
N LEU A 8 -37.56 -27.16 -24.58
CA LEU A 8 -38.47 -26.03 -24.36
C LEU A 8 -38.30 -25.38 -22.97
N ARG A 9 -37.85 -26.14 -21.97
CA ARG A 9 -37.52 -25.58 -20.64
C ARG A 9 -36.20 -24.83 -20.64
N GLU A 10 -35.23 -25.24 -21.47
CA GLU A 10 -33.96 -24.53 -21.64
C GLU A 10 -34.09 -23.29 -22.55
N SER A 11 -35.01 -23.28 -23.52
CA SER A 11 -35.14 -22.16 -24.49
C SER A 11 -36.08 -21.02 -24.07
N VAL A 12 -36.86 -21.16 -23.00
CA VAL A 12 -37.74 -20.09 -22.49
C VAL A 12 -37.03 -19.16 -21.48
N GLU A 13 -35.77 -19.45 -21.11
CA GLU A 13 -34.95 -18.56 -20.27
C GLU A 13 -34.09 -17.55 -21.05
N GLN A 14 -34.45 -17.21 -22.30
CA GLN A 14 -33.79 -16.15 -23.07
C GLN A 14 -34.71 -14.95 -23.35
N SER A 15 -34.84 -14.12 -22.32
CA SER A 15 -35.11 -12.67 -22.25
C SER A 15 -36.12 -11.99 -23.20
N ARG A 16 -37.16 -11.40 -22.60
CA ARG A 16 -37.81 -10.18 -23.11
C ARG A 16 -37.82 -8.98 -22.15
N HIS A 17 -37.38 -9.14 -20.90
CA HIS A 17 -37.07 -8.05 -19.97
C HIS A 17 -35.73 -8.40 -19.33
N GLY A 18 -34.64 -7.76 -19.77
CA GLY A 18 -33.25 -8.14 -19.47
C GLY A 18 -32.80 -7.93 -18.01
N ALA A 19 -33.55 -8.43 -17.04
CA ALA A 19 -33.13 -8.52 -15.64
C ALA A 19 -33.02 -10.01 -15.23
N PRO A 20 -31.88 -10.46 -14.70
CA PRO A 20 -31.68 -11.86 -14.29
C PRO A 20 -32.68 -12.29 -13.19
N ALA A 21 -33.32 -13.44 -13.36
CA ALA A 21 -34.35 -13.97 -12.45
C ALA A 21 -33.78 -14.62 -11.17
N VAL A 22 -32.46 -14.75 -11.04
CA VAL A 22 -31.80 -15.18 -9.81
C VAL A 22 -30.53 -14.35 -9.67
N GLY A 23 -30.41 -13.65 -8.54
CA GLY A 23 -29.23 -12.87 -8.21
C GLY A 23 -28.00 -13.76 -8.18
N ALA A 24 -27.22 -13.77 -9.25
CA ALA A 24 -25.82 -14.11 -9.17
C ALA A 24 -25.19 -13.07 -8.26
N VAL A 25 -25.06 -13.47 -6.98
CA VAL A 25 -24.44 -12.78 -5.87
C VAL A 25 -23.56 -11.64 -6.37
N VAL A 26 -23.97 -10.40 -6.09
CA VAL A 26 -23.05 -9.27 -6.18
C VAL A 26 -21.90 -9.63 -5.25
N ARG A 27 -20.80 -10.16 -5.78
CA ARG A 27 -19.59 -10.41 -5.01
C ARG A 27 -19.03 -9.03 -4.69
N ASP A 28 -19.48 -8.46 -3.59
CA ASP A 28 -18.97 -7.20 -3.06
C ASP A 28 -17.66 -7.42 -2.30
N ARG A 29 -16.79 -8.28 -2.84
CA ARG A 29 -15.45 -8.56 -2.35
C ARG A 29 -14.60 -9.10 -3.49
N PHE A 30 -13.33 -8.71 -3.51
CA PHE A 30 -12.36 -9.31 -4.42
C PHE A 30 -12.01 -10.72 -3.95
N GLU A 31 -11.81 -11.63 -4.89
CA GLU A 31 -11.21 -12.93 -4.59
C GLU A 31 -9.74 -12.72 -4.20
N SER A 32 -9.17 -13.61 -3.37
CA SER A 32 -7.80 -13.48 -2.88
C SER A 32 -6.77 -13.29 -4.00
N ASN A 33 -6.98 -13.94 -5.14
CA ASN A 33 -6.16 -13.75 -6.33
C ASN A 33 -6.29 -12.35 -6.96
N GLU A 34 -7.50 -11.78 -7.01
CA GLU A 34 -7.68 -10.42 -7.56
C GLU A 34 -6.96 -9.39 -6.69
N VAL A 35 -6.99 -9.57 -5.36
CA VAL A 35 -6.22 -8.76 -4.41
C VAL A 35 -4.71 -8.91 -4.69
N PHE A 36 -4.23 -10.12 -4.91
CA PHE A 36 -2.84 -10.38 -5.26
C PHE A 36 -2.41 -9.73 -6.58
N GLN A 37 -3.23 -9.82 -7.63
CA GLN A 37 -2.93 -9.18 -8.91
C GLN A 37 -2.83 -7.65 -8.77
N ARG A 38 -3.67 -7.04 -7.93
CA ARG A 38 -3.58 -5.61 -7.61
C ARG A 38 -2.29 -5.26 -6.87
N ILE A 39 -1.90 -6.09 -5.90
CA ILE A 39 -0.63 -5.95 -5.18
C ILE A 39 0.54 -6.02 -6.15
N ILE A 40 0.56 -7.00 -7.06
CA ILE A 40 1.62 -7.16 -8.06
C ILE A 40 1.67 -5.96 -9.01
N ALA A 41 0.53 -5.49 -9.50
CA ALA A 41 0.46 -4.32 -10.37
C ALA A 41 0.99 -3.06 -9.68
N ALA A 42 0.56 -2.80 -8.43
CA ALA A 42 1.03 -1.65 -7.67
C ALA A 42 2.53 -1.75 -7.33
N ALA A 43 3.02 -2.95 -7.02
CA ALA A 43 4.44 -3.18 -6.77
C ALA A 43 5.30 -2.94 -8.00
N ASP A 44 4.78 -3.25 -9.20
CA ASP A 44 5.48 -3.00 -10.46
C ASP A 44 5.57 -1.51 -10.79
N GLU A 45 4.50 -0.75 -10.53
CA GLU A 45 4.55 0.71 -10.62
C GLU A 45 5.56 1.29 -9.60
N GLU A 46 5.58 0.74 -8.37
CA GLU A 46 6.44 1.18 -7.28
C GLU A 46 7.94 0.93 -7.53
N ILE A 47 8.30 -0.18 -8.18
CA ILE A 47 9.71 -0.54 -8.45
C ILE A 47 10.38 0.43 -9.44
N ASP A 48 9.58 1.08 -10.27
CA ASP A 48 10.02 2.02 -11.30
C ASP A 48 10.04 3.48 -10.80
N ILE A 49 9.56 3.75 -9.58
CA ILE A 49 9.58 5.10 -8.98
C ILE A 49 11.03 5.61 -8.86
N GLY A 50 11.20 6.88 -9.25
CA GLY A 50 12.48 7.58 -9.15
C GLY A 50 12.94 7.75 -7.70
N LEU A 51 14.25 7.64 -7.44
CA LEU A 51 14.83 7.76 -6.09
C LEU A 51 14.40 9.02 -5.33
N ARG A 52 14.29 10.15 -6.05
CA ARG A 52 13.92 11.43 -5.47
C ARG A 52 12.48 11.42 -4.98
N GLU A 53 11.56 10.92 -5.80
CA GLU A 53 10.14 10.83 -5.47
C GLU A 53 9.91 9.88 -4.30
N LEU A 54 10.53 8.70 -4.36
CA LEU A 54 10.51 7.71 -3.27
C LEU A 54 11.00 8.34 -1.96
N PHE A 55 12.17 8.98 -1.98
CA PHE A 55 12.75 9.61 -0.78
C PHE A 55 11.86 10.70 -0.19
N PHE A 56 11.32 11.63 -0.99
CA PHE A 56 10.49 12.72 -0.47
C PHE A 56 9.12 12.24 0.00
N SER A 57 8.52 11.24 -0.66
CA SER A 57 7.31 10.57 -0.16
C SER A 57 7.59 9.89 1.18
N SER A 58 8.74 9.21 1.32
CA SER A 58 9.14 8.59 2.59
C SER A 58 9.50 9.59 3.69
N LEU A 59 10.05 10.74 3.32
CA LEU A 59 10.29 11.85 4.25
C LEU A 59 8.96 12.36 4.80
N ALA A 60 7.96 12.57 3.95
CA ALA A 60 6.62 12.97 4.36
C ALA A 60 5.96 11.91 5.25
N GLY A 61 6.07 10.63 4.89
CA GLY A 61 5.55 9.52 5.71
C GLY A 61 6.22 9.44 7.09
N GLY A 62 7.54 9.60 7.14
CA GLY A 62 8.30 9.70 8.38
C GLY A 62 7.90 10.89 9.24
N PHE A 63 7.64 12.04 8.63
CA PHE A 63 7.17 13.21 9.38
C PHE A 63 5.73 13.01 9.89
N ALA A 64 4.84 12.46 9.07
CA ALA A 64 3.45 12.18 9.43
C ALA A 64 3.33 11.20 10.60
N ILE A 65 4.25 10.23 10.73
CA ILE A 65 4.25 9.29 11.85
C ILE A 65 4.44 9.98 13.21
N THR A 66 5.03 11.18 13.23
CA THR A 66 5.25 11.92 14.46
C THR A 66 3.94 12.41 15.08
N LEU A 67 2.88 12.53 14.28
CA LEU A 67 1.52 12.80 14.76
C LEU A 67 1.03 11.71 15.71
N THR A 68 1.36 10.45 15.43
CA THR A 68 1.01 9.32 16.31
C THR A 68 1.69 9.45 17.68
N PHE A 69 2.99 9.77 17.71
CA PHE A 69 3.70 9.96 18.97
C PHE A 69 3.21 11.19 19.73
N LEU A 70 3.02 12.31 19.03
CA LEU A 70 2.49 13.56 19.55
C LEU A 70 1.12 13.35 20.23
N ILE A 71 0.16 12.77 19.50
CA ILE A 71 -1.19 12.61 20.02
C ILE A 71 -1.23 11.59 21.14
N TYR A 72 -0.44 10.51 21.08
CA TYR A 72 -0.40 9.50 22.12
C TYR A 72 0.13 10.07 23.44
N ALA A 73 1.24 10.82 23.41
CA ALA A 73 1.77 11.47 24.60
C ALA A 73 0.81 12.54 25.16
N SER A 74 0.20 13.34 24.28
CA SER A 74 -0.76 14.39 24.68
C SER A 74 -2.03 13.80 25.30
N MET A 75 -2.58 12.74 24.71
CA MET A 75 -3.74 12.03 25.24
C MET A 75 -3.42 11.36 26.57
N THR A 76 -2.26 10.72 26.68
CA THR A 76 -1.77 10.13 27.94
C THR A 76 -1.72 11.17 29.05
N ALA A 77 -1.17 12.36 28.79
CA ALA A 77 -1.13 13.44 29.76
C ALA A 77 -2.54 13.98 30.09
N SER A 78 -3.37 14.24 29.09
CA SER A 78 -4.71 14.83 29.30
C SER A 78 -5.72 13.90 29.97
N THR A 79 -5.46 12.58 29.98
CA THR A 79 -6.35 11.57 30.54
C THR A 79 -5.76 10.86 31.75
N ASP A 80 -4.71 11.44 32.34
CA ASP A 80 -4.00 10.88 33.51
C ASP A 80 -3.59 9.40 33.31
N GLY A 81 -3.14 9.07 32.10
CA GLY A 81 -2.71 7.71 31.75
C GLY A 81 -3.85 6.68 31.64
N HIS A 82 -5.08 7.10 31.39
CA HIS A 82 -6.21 6.19 31.26
C HIS A 82 -5.95 5.12 30.18
N PRO A 83 -6.12 3.82 30.47
CA PRO A 83 -5.62 2.72 29.63
C PRO A 83 -6.21 2.69 28.21
N ILE A 84 -7.46 3.12 28.04
CA ILE A 84 -8.12 3.18 26.73
C ILE A 84 -7.96 4.57 26.09
N LEU A 85 -8.45 5.62 26.76
CA LEU A 85 -8.46 6.98 26.19
C LEU A 85 -7.08 7.50 25.78
N SER A 86 -5.99 7.10 26.46
CA SER A 86 -4.63 7.51 26.08
C SER A 86 -4.27 7.10 24.66
N GLY A 87 -4.69 5.91 24.21
CA GLY A 87 -4.32 5.34 22.91
C GLY A 87 -5.32 5.57 21.77
N ILE A 88 -6.50 6.13 22.04
CA ILE A 88 -7.62 6.09 21.08
C ILE A 88 -7.33 6.87 19.78
N LEU A 89 -6.46 7.87 19.83
CA LEU A 89 -6.08 8.67 18.66
C LEU A 89 -4.72 8.28 18.06
N TYR A 90 -4.04 7.26 18.61
CA TYR A 90 -2.75 6.77 18.11
C TYR A 90 -2.72 6.50 16.58
N PRO A 91 -3.78 5.93 15.95
CA PRO A 91 -3.73 5.59 14.52
C PRO A 91 -3.66 6.78 13.56
N ILE A 92 -3.87 8.03 14.02
CA ILE A 92 -4.00 9.19 13.13
C ILE A 92 -2.80 9.36 12.19
N GLY A 93 -1.57 9.16 12.67
CA GLY A 93 -0.38 9.24 11.80
C GLY A 93 -0.40 8.19 10.69
N PHE A 94 -0.80 6.95 10.99
CA PHE A 94 -0.95 5.89 9.99
C PHE A 94 -2.07 6.17 8.99
N VAL A 95 -3.18 6.76 9.43
CA VAL A 95 -4.26 7.21 8.53
C VAL A 95 -3.73 8.23 7.53
N TYR A 96 -2.96 9.23 7.99
CA TYR A 96 -2.36 10.23 7.11
C TYR A 96 -1.41 9.62 6.09
N ILE A 97 -0.63 8.62 6.49
CA ILE A 97 0.34 7.94 5.63
C ILE A 97 -0.38 7.14 4.55
N ILE A 98 -1.28 6.23 4.94
CA ILE A 98 -1.90 5.29 4.01
C ILE A 98 -2.91 6.01 3.11
N LEU A 99 -3.78 6.86 3.65
CA LEU A 99 -4.73 7.62 2.82
C LEU A 99 -4.05 8.72 1.99
N GLY A 100 -2.92 9.24 2.47
CA GLY A 100 -2.11 10.23 1.76
C GLY A 100 -1.19 9.63 0.69
N GLY A 101 -1.08 8.30 0.60
CA GLY A 101 -0.18 7.63 -0.34
C GLY A 101 1.31 7.87 -0.05
N TYR A 102 1.67 8.11 1.21
CA TYR A 102 3.06 8.29 1.59
C TYR A 102 3.78 6.96 1.75
N GLN A 103 5.06 6.95 1.43
CA GLN A 103 5.88 5.75 1.43
C GLN A 103 6.35 5.38 2.84
N LEU A 104 5.93 4.23 3.35
CA LEU A 104 6.33 3.71 4.65
C LEU A 104 7.09 2.37 4.52
N TYR A 105 8.20 2.24 5.26
CA TYR A 105 9.09 1.07 5.18
C TYR A 105 8.35 -0.24 5.48
N THR A 106 7.50 -0.24 6.50
CA THR A 106 6.77 -1.43 6.96
C THR A 106 5.66 -1.83 5.99
N GLU A 107 5.09 -0.89 5.25
CA GLU A 107 4.11 -1.18 4.18
C GLU A 107 4.79 -1.80 2.96
N ASN A 108 6.01 -1.37 2.66
CA ASN A 108 6.89 -1.92 1.62
C ASN A 108 7.40 -3.35 1.92
N THR A 109 6.95 -4.00 2.99
CA THR A 109 7.27 -5.39 3.30
C THR A 109 6.35 -6.40 2.59
N LEU A 110 5.32 -5.93 1.88
CA LEU A 110 4.39 -6.77 1.13
C LEU A 110 4.52 -6.64 -0.39
N PRO A 111 4.24 -5.50 -1.04
CA PRO A 111 4.16 -5.47 -2.50
C PRO A 111 5.50 -5.77 -3.19
N PRO A 112 6.63 -5.12 -2.83
CA PRO A 112 7.94 -5.44 -3.41
C PRO A 112 8.43 -6.86 -3.09
N VAL A 113 8.08 -7.41 -1.92
CA VAL A 113 8.44 -8.77 -1.51
C VAL A 113 7.70 -9.81 -2.35
N ALA A 114 6.42 -9.58 -2.66
CA ALA A 114 5.65 -10.45 -3.54
C ALA A 114 6.30 -10.57 -4.94
N LEU A 115 6.78 -9.45 -5.51
CA LEU A 115 7.50 -9.47 -6.79
C LEU A 115 8.80 -10.29 -6.73
N VAL A 116 9.56 -10.15 -5.65
CA VAL A 116 10.80 -10.91 -5.46
C VAL A 116 10.51 -12.41 -5.30
N LEU A 117 9.46 -12.78 -4.55
CA LEU A 117 9.06 -14.18 -4.38
C LEU A 117 8.61 -14.83 -5.69
N GLU A 118 7.94 -14.07 -6.57
CA GLU A 118 7.58 -14.52 -7.93
C GLU A 118 8.71 -14.38 -8.95
N ARG A 119 9.91 -13.96 -8.53
CA ARG A 119 11.08 -13.71 -9.39
C ARG A 119 10.79 -12.73 -10.53
N LEU A 120 9.93 -11.76 -10.29
CA LEU A 120 9.64 -10.62 -11.18
C LEU A 120 10.58 -9.44 -10.87
N ALA A 121 11.01 -9.32 -9.60
CA ALA A 121 12.00 -8.33 -9.15
C ALA A 121 13.27 -9.00 -8.60
N SER A 122 14.40 -8.29 -8.65
CA SER A 122 15.68 -8.74 -8.08
C SER A 122 15.77 -8.37 -6.59
N LEU A 123 16.52 -9.14 -5.80
CA LEU A 123 16.80 -8.81 -4.40
C LEU A 123 17.48 -7.43 -4.24
N PRO A 124 18.44 -7.03 -5.10
CA PRO A 124 19.01 -5.69 -5.03
C PRO A 124 17.98 -4.56 -5.27
N ALA A 125 16.97 -4.77 -6.12
CA ALA A 125 15.91 -3.79 -6.34
C ALA A 125 15.04 -3.61 -5.09
N LEU A 126 14.66 -4.72 -4.43
CA LEU A 126 13.96 -4.69 -3.15
C LEU A 126 14.76 -3.95 -2.06
N LEU A 127 16.03 -4.30 -1.90
CA LEU A 127 16.91 -3.68 -0.92
C LEU A 127 17.08 -2.18 -1.18
N ARG A 128 17.14 -1.76 -2.45
CA ARG A 128 17.18 -0.33 -2.83
C ARG A 128 15.96 0.41 -2.31
N ILE A 129 14.74 -0.10 -2.56
CA ILE A 129 13.50 0.53 -2.09
C ILE A 129 13.52 0.61 -0.56
N TRP A 130 13.77 -0.52 0.10
CA TRP A 130 13.82 -0.61 1.55
C TRP A 130 14.77 0.39 2.18
N VAL A 131 15.98 0.52 1.67
CA VAL A 131 16.97 1.47 2.20
C VAL A 131 16.54 2.91 1.98
N VAL A 132 16.08 3.27 0.78
CA VAL A 132 15.65 4.65 0.47
C VAL A 132 14.46 5.05 1.33
N VAL A 133 13.46 4.18 1.43
CA VAL A 133 12.25 4.42 2.22
C VAL A 133 12.58 4.51 3.71
N LEU A 134 13.39 3.59 4.25
CA LEU A 134 13.79 3.61 5.65
C LEU A 134 14.56 4.88 6.00
N ILE A 135 15.51 5.31 5.16
CA ILE A 135 16.27 6.55 5.37
C ILE A 135 15.34 7.77 5.31
N GLY A 136 14.41 7.83 4.35
CA GLY A 136 13.43 8.90 4.27
C GLY A 136 12.53 8.95 5.51
N ASN A 137 12.00 7.80 5.93
CA ASN A 137 11.17 7.69 7.12
C ASN A 137 11.91 8.11 8.40
N PHE A 138 13.16 7.69 8.57
CA PHE A 138 13.99 8.10 9.70
C PHE A 138 14.34 9.58 9.65
N ALA A 139 14.64 10.13 8.47
CA ALA A 139 14.86 11.57 8.34
C ALA A 139 13.60 12.37 8.74
N GLY A 140 12.42 11.96 8.27
CA GLY A 140 11.14 12.62 8.59
C GLY A 140 10.78 12.49 10.07
N GLY A 141 10.91 11.30 10.63
CA GLY A 141 10.64 11.03 12.05
C GLY A 141 11.63 11.76 12.96
N GLY A 142 12.90 11.82 12.58
CA GLY A 142 13.93 12.61 13.27
C GLY A 142 13.64 14.12 13.24
N LEU A 143 13.19 14.66 12.11
CA LEU A 143 12.78 16.06 12.01
C LEU A 143 11.56 16.36 12.90
N GLY A 144 10.54 15.49 12.90
CA GLY A 144 9.40 15.66 13.78
C GLY A 144 9.78 15.52 15.26
N ALA A 145 10.63 14.56 15.62
CA ALA A 145 11.17 14.42 16.98
C ALA A 145 11.95 15.67 17.44
N LEU A 146 12.72 16.30 16.54
CA LEU A 146 13.44 17.54 16.81
C LEU A 146 12.47 18.69 17.16
N VAL A 147 11.39 18.83 16.38
CA VAL A 147 10.33 19.80 16.64
C VAL A 147 9.68 19.50 17.99
N LEU A 148 9.31 18.25 18.25
CA LEU A 148 8.69 17.85 19.53
C LEU A 148 9.59 18.10 20.74
N ALA A 149 10.91 17.94 20.61
CA ALA A 149 11.87 18.08 21.70
C ALA A 149 12.19 19.55 22.05
N TYR A 150 12.25 20.45 21.06
CA TYR A 150 12.75 21.82 21.27
C TYR A 150 11.72 22.93 21.11
N THR A 151 10.48 22.60 20.73
CA THR A 151 9.41 23.59 20.58
C THR A 151 8.32 23.42 21.64
N GLY A 152 7.40 24.37 21.73
CA GLY A 152 6.24 24.33 22.63
C GLY A 152 5.07 23.47 22.14
N VAL A 153 5.30 22.54 21.19
CA VAL A 153 4.24 21.65 20.68
C VAL A 153 3.72 20.73 21.78
N PHE A 154 4.61 20.20 22.63
CA PHE A 154 4.19 19.50 23.85
C PHE A 154 3.97 20.48 24.99
N SER A 155 2.89 20.29 25.75
CA SER A 155 2.80 20.85 27.11
C SER A 155 3.83 20.17 28.01
N PRO A 156 4.19 20.76 29.17
CA PRO A 156 5.11 20.12 30.12
C PRO A 156 4.69 18.71 30.54
N GLU A 157 3.38 18.49 30.72
CA GLU A 157 2.80 17.20 31.08
C GLU A 157 2.90 16.21 29.91
N ALA A 158 2.60 16.65 28.69
CA ALA A 158 2.73 15.82 27.49
C ALA A 158 4.20 15.44 27.20
N ALA A 159 5.15 16.37 27.42
CA ALA A 159 6.58 16.09 27.27
C ALA A 159 7.08 15.06 28.30
N THR A 160 6.53 15.09 29.52
CA THR A 160 6.81 14.10 30.56
C THR A 160 6.26 12.72 30.15
N ALA A 161 5.02 12.67 29.66
CA ALA A 161 4.42 11.45 29.14
C ALA A 161 5.21 10.89 27.94
N ALA A 162 5.60 11.74 26.99
CA ALA A 162 6.41 11.37 25.83
C ALA A 162 7.74 10.74 26.23
N THR A 163 8.41 11.32 27.22
CA THR A 163 9.67 10.78 27.78
C THR A 163 9.43 9.41 28.41
N GLY A 164 8.37 9.26 29.21
CA GLY A 164 8.01 7.98 29.83
C GLY A 164 7.70 6.88 28.82
N ILE A 165 6.92 7.19 27.78
CA ILE A 165 6.59 6.26 26.69
C ILE A 165 7.86 5.79 25.97
N ALA A 166 8.72 6.72 25.58
CA ALA A 166 9.95 6.41 24.86
C ALA A 166 10.94 5.62 25.73
N MET A 167 11.04 5.95 27.03
CA MET A 167 11.90 5.22 27.97
C MET A 167 11.41 3.78 28.21
N ALA A 168 10.10 3.55 28.28
CA ALA A 168 9.54 2.20 28.41
C ALA A 168 9.94 1.29 27.23
N GLY A 169 10.04 1.86 26.03
CA GLY A 169 10.60 1.18 24.86
C GLY A 169 12.06 0.78 25.05
N MET A 170 12.90 1.71 25.50
CA MET A 170 14.33 1.49 25.79
C MET A 170 14.58 0.45 26.89
N GLU A 171 13.68 0.34 27.87
CA GLU A 171 13.76 -0.61 28.98
C GLU A 171 13.25 -2.01 28.61
N THR A 172 12.60 -2.17 27.46
CA THR A 172 12.09 -3.47 27.00
C THR A 172 13.26 -4.35 26.52
N PRO A 173 13.36 -5.63 26.96
CA PRO A 173 14.41 -6.54 26.50
C PRO A 173 14.43 -6.76 24.99
N PHE A 174 15.62 -6.98 24.42
CA PHE A 174 15.83 -7.15 22.97
C PHE A 174 14.88 -8.17 22.31
N TRP A 175 14.71 -9.35 22.92
CA TRP A 175 13.86 -10.39 22.33
C TRP A 175 12.38 -10.08 22.45
N ASP A 176 11.96 -9.39 23.52
CA ASP A 176 10.59 -8.94 23.68
C ASP A 176 10.27 -7.87 22.63
N LEU A 177 11.19 -6.92 22.40
CA LEU A 177 11.10 -5.94 21.31
C LEU A 177 10.97 -6.64 19.96
N PHE A 178 11.82 -7.62 19.69
CA PHE A 178 11.83 -8.36 18.43
C PHE A 178 10.48 -9.05 18.16
N PHE A 179 9.94 -9.81 19.11
CA PHE A 179 8.68 -10.53 18.90
C PHE A 179 7.46 -9.60 18.88
N LYS A 180 7.42 -8.58 19.74
CA LYS A 180 6.37 -7.54 19.72
C LYS A 180 6.35 -6.80 18.38
N ALA A 181 7.53 -6.46 17.86
CA ALA A 181 7.67 -5.88 16.54
C ALA A 181 7.32 -6.87 15.42
N GLY A 182 7.60 -8.16 15.60
CA GLY A 182 7.10 -9.23 14.72
C GLY A 182 5.59 -9.18 14.53
N PHE A 183 4.83 -9.10 15.63
CA PHE A 183 3.38 -8.96 15.57
C PHE A 183 2.93 -7.64 14.94
N ALA A 184 3.59 -6.51 15.24
CA ALA A 184 3.30 -5.27 14.54
C ALA A 184 3.55 -5.38 13.02
N GLY A 185 4.63 -6.05 12.59
CA GLY A 185 4.93 -6.31 11.19
C GLY A 185 3.85 -7.14 10.50
N LEU A 186 3.35 -8.18 11.18
CA LEU A 186 2.21 -8.98 10.71
C LEU A 186 0.94 -8.12 10.52
N ILE A 187 0.65 -7.23 11.48
CA ILE A 187 -0.50 -6.32 11.40
C ILE A 187 -0.36 -5.38 10.20
N VAL A 188 0.79 -4.73 10.03
CA VAL A 188 1.00 -3.78 8.93
C VAL A 188 0.88 -4.47 7.57
N ALA A 189 1.53 -5.63 7.39
CA ALA A 189 1.38 -6.40 6.15
C ALA A 189 -0.07 -6.83 5.92
N GLY A 190 -0.81 -7.19 6.97
CA GLY A 190 -2.23 -7.51 6.90
C GLY A 190 -3.09 -6.31 6.49
N VAL A 191 -2.78 -5.11 6.98
CA VAL A 191 -3.46 -3.88 6.57
C VAL A 191 -3.21 -3.62 5.09
N VAL A 192 -1.96 -3.67 4.62
CA VAL A 192 -1.64 -3.46 3.20
C VAL A 192 -2.42 -4.45 2.33
N TRP A 193 -2.44 -5.74 2.72
CA TRP A 193 -3.24 -6.75 2.02
C TRP A 193 -4.72 -6.37 1.91
N LEU A 194 -5.33 -6.05 3.04
CA LEU A 194 -6.76 -5.73 3.14
C LEU A 194 -7.08 -4.40 2.45
N ASP A 195 -6.16 -3.45 2.45
CA ASP A 195 -6.29 -2.14 1.79
C ASP A 195 -6.46 -2.27 0.27
N TYR A 196 -5.79 -3.24 -0.37
CA TYR A 196 -6.02 -3.60 -1.78
C TYR A 196 -7.36 -4.30 -2.03
N ALA A 197 -7.98 -4.86 -0.99
CA ALA A 197 -9.29 -5.50 -1.05
C ALA A 197 -10.45 -4.52 -0.81
N VAL A 198 -10.20 -3.37 -0.17
CA VAL A 198 -11.21 -2.37 0.16
C VAL A 198 -11.50 -1.44 -1.03
N ARG A 199 -12.78 -1.09 -1.22
CA ARG A 199 -13.27 -0.27 -2.34
C ARG A 199 -13.59 1.17 -1.98
N ASP A 200 -14.01 1.44 -0.74
CA ASP A 200 -14.42 2.76 -0.29
C ASP A 200 -13.51 3.34 0.80
N THR A 201 -13.43 4.67 0.86
CA THR A 201 -12.52 5.38 1.77
C THR A 201 -12.93 5.24 3.25
N ILE A 202 -14.22 5.07 3.56
CA ILE A 202 -14.68 4.97 4.96
C ILE A 202 -14.27 3.62 5.55
N THR A 203 -14.52 2.52 4.84
CA THR A 203 -14.05 1.19 5.22
C THR A 203 -12.53 1.15 5.32
N ARG A 204 -11.83 1.83 4.41
CA ARG A 204 -10.37 1.94 4.42
C ARG A 204 -9.88 2.63 5.68
N PHE A 205 -10.45 3.80 6.00
CA PHE A 205 -10.18 4.52 7.23
C PHE A 205 -10.42 3.63 8.46
N PHE A 206 -11.57 2.95 8.53
CA PHE A 206 -11.91 2.09 9.67
C PHE A 206 -10.95 0.91 9.82
N LEU A 207 -10.59 0.25 8.72
CA LEU A 207 -9.59 -0.82 8.68
C LEU A 207 -8.26 -0.35 9.27
N ILE A 208 -7.72 0.76 8.75
CA ILE A 208 -6.46 1.34 9.20
C ILE A 208 -6.58 1.70 10.69
N TYR A 209 -7.60 2.46 11.05
CA TYR A 209 -7.81 2.94 12.41
C TYR A 209 -7.89 1.79 13.42
N MET A 210 -8.73 0.77 13.16
CA MET A 210 -8.85 -0.41 14.03
C MET A 210 -7.56 -1.22 14.12
N ALA A 211 -6.88 -1.43 12.99
CA ALA A 211 -5.66 -2.24 12.97
C ALA A 211 -4.53 -1.58 13.76
N PHE A 212 -4.34 -0.28 13.59
CA PHE A 212 -3.26 0.45 14.26
C PHE A 212 -3.56 0.78 15.73
N LEU A 213 -4.82 0.73 16.19
CA LEU A 213 -5.15 0.77 17.63
C LEU A 213 -4.58 -0.42 18.40
N MET A 214 -4.36 -1.56 17.74
CA MET A 214 -3.75 -2.72 18.38
C MET A 214 -2.31 -2.43 18.84
N ILE A 215 -1.60 -1.48 18.21
CA ILE A 215 -0.20 -1.19 18.55
C ILE A 215 -0.06 -0.69 20.00
N PRO A 216 -0.69 0.44 20.41
CA PRO A 216 -0.55 0.92 21.78
C PRO A 216 -1.22 -0.03 22.78
N TYR A 217 -2.37 -0.63 22.45
CA TYR A 217 -3.12 -1.47 23.39
C TYR A 217 -2.50 -2.85 23.64
N ALA A 218 -1.77 -3.41 22.66
CA ALA A 218 -1.02 -4.64 22.85
C ALA A 218 0.47 -4.39 23.16
N ASN A 219 0.88 -3.13 23.37
CA ASN A 219 2.26 -2.72 23.62
C ASN A 219 3.23 -3.26 22.56
N LEU A 220 2.86 -3.09 21.29
CA LEU A 220 3.67 -3.47 20.13
C LEU A 220 4.54 -2.29 19.67
N TYR A 221 5.58 -2.60 18.91
CA TYR A 221 6.56 -1.59 18.45
C TYR A 221 6.63 -1.52 16.93
N HIS A 222 6.62 -0.29 16.43
CA HIS A 222 6.72 0.02 15.02
C HIS A 222 8.00 0.83 14.77
N VAL A 223 8.87 0.37 13.88
CA VAL A 223 10.25 0.84 13.74
C VAL A 223 10.35 2.35 13.51
N VAL A 224 9.44 2.94 12.73
CA VAL A 224 9.47 4.39 12.46
C VAL A 224 8.98 5.21 13.67
N VAL A 225 8.02 4.67 14.44
CA VAL A 225 7.55 5.30 15.68
C VAL A 225 8.66 5.22 16.73
N SER A 226 9.22 4.02 16.94
CA SER A 226 10.33 3.79 17.86
C SER A 226 11.56 4.63 17.50
N PHE A 227 11.86 4.83 16.22
CA PHE A 227 12.92 5.74 15.79
C PHE A 227 12.65 7.18 16.20
N THR A 228 11.41 7.66 16.02
CA THR A 228 10.98 8.99 16.46
C THR A 228 11.13 9.15 17.98
N GLU A 229 10.72 8.14 18.76
CA GLU A 229 10.89 8.08 20.22
C GLU A 229 12.37 8.13 20.65
N VAL A 230 13.22 7.32 20.02
CA VAL A 230 14.67 7.32 20.27
C VAL A 230 15.27 8.68 19.96
N MET A 231 14.96 9.28 18.82
CA MET A 231 15.50 10.58 18.45
C MET A 231 15.02 11.68 19.41
N TYR A 232 13.78 11.61 19.88
CA TYR A 232 13.26 12.53 20.91
C TYR A 232 14.10 12.44 22.19
N LEU A 233 14.36 11.23 22.71
CA LEU A 233 15.21 11.03 23.90
C LEU A 233 16.66 11.47 23.68
N VAL A 234 17.21 11.26 22.47
CA VAL A 234 18.56 11.71 22.10
C VAL A 234 18.65 13.23 22.12
N PHE A 235 17.65 13.94 21.57
CA PHE A 235 17.63 15.40 21.57
C PHE A 235 17.45 15.99 22.97
N LEU A 236 16.72 15.30 23.85
CA LEU A 236 16.67 15.64 25.28
C LEU A 236 17.96 15.31 26.05
N GLY A 237 18.94 14.64 25.43
CA GLY A 237 20.17 14.19 26.07
C GLY A 237 19.96 13.08 27.10
N SER A 238 18.80 12.39 27.06
CA SER A 238 18.43 11.34 28.00
C SER A 238 19.11 10.00 27.68
N ILE A 239 19.37 9.73 26.40
CA ILE A 239 20.09 8.53 25.93
C ILE A 239 21.11 8.90 24.84
N GLY A 240 22.11 8.03 24.64
CA GLY A 240 22.98 8.11 23.48
C GLY A 240 22.32 7.51 22.23
N ILE A 241 22.65 8.03 21.04
CA ILE A 241 22.12 7.53 19.77
C ILE A 241 22.50 6.07 19.51
N ILE A 242 23.73 5.66 19.83
CA ILE A 242 24.20 4.30 19.59
C ILE A 242 23.39 3.26 20.40
N PRO A 243 23.22 3.40 21.73
CA PRO A 243 22.32 2.55 22.50
C PRO A 243 20.88 2.52 21.99
N GLY A 244 20.32 3.66 21.56
CA GLY A 244 18.98 3.70 20.99
C GLY A 244 18.87 2.90 19.70
N LEU A 245 19.82 3.09 18.78
CA LEU A 245 19.84 2.38 17.50
C LEU A 245 20.05 0.87 17.66
N THR A 246 20.96 0.44 18.54
CA THR A 246 21.29 -0.99 18.68
C THR A 246 20.38 -1.72 19.65
N GLY A 247 19.97 -1.07 20.75
CA GLY A 247 19.16 -1.67 21.81
C GLY A 247 17.67 -1.66 21.52
N PHE A 248 17.17 -0.62 20.84
CA PHE A 248 15.73 -0.45 20.58
C PHE A 248 15.39 -0.57 19.09
N ILE A 249 16.03 0.21 18.21
CA ILE A 249 15.63 0.25 16.79
C ILE A 249 15.96 -1.06 16.06
N LEU A 250 17.14 -1.62 16.27
CA LEU A 250 17.56 -2.85 15.59
C LEU A 250 16.62 -4.04 15.82
N PRO A 251 16.27 -4.45 17.07
CA PRO A 251 15.33 -5.55 17.26
C PRO A 251 13.94 -5.24 16.68
N VAL A 252 13.47 -4.00 16.78
CA VAL A 252 12.16 -3.60 16.24
C VAL A 252 12.16 -3.66 14.71
N LEU A 253 13.21 -3.17 14.06
CA LEU A 253 13.39 -3.25 12.61
C LEU A 253 13.34 -4.71 12.16
N LEU A 254 14.18 -5.57 12.75
CA LEU A 254 14.25 -6.99 12.41
C LEU A 254 12.90 -7.69 12.62
N GLY A 255 12.24 -7.41 13.74
CA GLY A 255 10.92 -7.94 14.05
C GLY A 255 9.88 -7.52 13.02
N ASN A 256 9.73 -6.22 12.75
CA ASN A 256 8.77 -5.72 11.76
C ASN A 256 9.03 -6.32 10.36
N THR A 257 10.28 -6.38 9.91
CA THR A 257 10.63 -6.95 8.60
C THR A 257 10.27 -8.42 8.52
N ILE A 258 10.68 -9.24 9.50
CA ILE A 258 10.40 -10.68 9.50
C ILE A 258 8.91 -10.95 9.64
N GLY A 259 8.22 -10.22 10.50
CA GLY A 259 6.77 -10.30 10.67
C GLY A 259 6.03 -10.01 9.37
N GLY A 260 6.38 -8.90 8.70
CA GLY A 260 5.78 -8.54 7.41
C GLY A 260 6.02 -9.61 6.34
N VAL A 261 7.29 -9.98 6.10
CA VAL A 261 7.68 -10.98 5.09
C VAL A 261 7.02 -12.35 5.36
N LEU A 262 6.86 -12.75 6.63
CA LEU A 262 6.23 -14.02 6.99
C LEU A 262 4.78 -14.10 6.52
N LEU A 263 3.97 -13.07 6.78
CA LEU A 263 2.58 -13.05 6.32
C LEU A 263 2.51 -13.18 4.79
N VAL A 264 3.34 -12.41 4.10
CA VAL A 264 3.40 -12.37 2.63
C VAL A 264 3.80 -13.72 2.07
N THR A 265 4.79 -14.36 2.68
CA THR A 265 5.25 -15.70 2.29
C THR A 265 4.13 -16.73 2.46
N VAL A 266 3.41 -16.69 3.58
CA VAL A 266 2.29 -17.60 3.86
C VAL A 266 1.14 -17.37 2.87
N VAL A 267 0.71 -16.12 2.69
CA VAL A 267 -0.37 -15.79 1.74
C VAL A 267 0.05 -16.17 0.32
N ASN A 268 1.28 -15.83 -0.09
CA ASN A 268 1.77 -16.18 -1.42
C ASN A 268 1.84 -17.71 -1.61
N TYR A 269 2.30 -18.48 -0.62
CA TYR A 269 2.34 -19.94 -0.70
C TYR A 269 0.96 -20.55 -0.96
N PHE A 270 -0.06 -20.09 -0.24
CA PHE A 270 -1.44 -20.56 -0.42
C PHE A 270 -1.99 -20.21 -1.82
N GLN A 271 -1.77 -18.99 -2.30
CA GLN A 271 -2.29 -18.57 -3.61
C GLN A 271 -1.54 -19.20 -4.80
N THR A 272 -0.24 -19.37 -4.64
CA THR A 272 0.62 -20.00 -5.64
C THR A 272 0.26 -21.47 -5.85
N THR A 273 -0.19 -22.16 -4.79
CA THR A 273 -0.63 -23.57 -4.84
C THR A 273 -1.93 -23.72 -5.63
N GLU A 274 -2.80 -22.71 -5.67
CA GLU A 274 -4.04 -22.74 -6.46
C GLU A 274 -3.82 -22.53 -7.96
N ARG A 275 -2.74 -21.83 -8.38
CA ARG A 275 -2.61 -21.36 -9.78
C ARG A 275 -1.36 -21.81 -10.55
N ARG A 276 -0.26 -22.25 -9.92
CA ARG A 276 0.88 -22.82 -10.69
C ARG A 276 0.51 -24.08 -11.47
N LEU A 277 -0.60 -24.76 -11.13
CA LEU A 277 -1.13 -25.90 -11.88
C LEU A 277 -1.98 -25.50 -13.12
N GLU A 278 -2.58 -24.31 -13.14
CA GLU A 278 -3.49 -23.88 -14.23
C GLU A 278 -2.84 -22.92 -15.23
N SER A 279 -2.05 -21.93 -14.79
CA SER A 279 -1.42 -20.96 -15.68
C SER A 279 -0.16 -21.48 -16.37
N ALA A 280 0.62 -22.36 -15.72
CA ALA A 280 1.79 -23.01 -16.33
C ALA A 280 1.43 -23.92 -17.53
N ARG A 281 0.15 -24.28 -17.68
CA ARG A 281 -0.36 -25.08 -18.80
C ARG A 281 -0.85 -24.25 -20.00
N LYS A 282 -1.07 -22.94 -19.86
CA LYS A 282 -1.72 -22.12 -20.91
C LYS A 282 -0.82 -21.10 -21.60
N ASP A 283 0.03 -20.36 -20.89
CA ASP A 283 0.66 -19.15 -21.48
C ASP A 283 2.17 -19.17 -21.64
N GLY A 284 2.81 -20.36 -21.66
CA GLY A 284 4.19 -20.48 -22.14
C GLY A 284 5.20 -19.54 -21.46
N ALA A 285 5.49 -19.77 -20.18
CA ALA A 285 6.64 -19.20 -19.47
C ALA A 285 6.85 -17.67 -19.63
N GLU A 286 5.93 -16.88 -19.04
CA GLU A 286 6.20 -15.47 -18.78
C GLU A 286 7.45 -15.32 -17.88
N ARG A 287 8.29 -14.36 -18.24
CA ARG A 287 9.76 -14.43 -18.21
C ARG A 287 10.36 -14.15 -16.81
N GLN A 288 10.18 -15.08 -15.87
CA GLN A 288 10.82 -15.05 -14.54
C GLN A 288 12.34 -14.82 -14.66
N LEU A 289 12.90 -13.97 -13.79
CA LEU A 289 14.35 -13.74 -13.70
C LEU A 289 15.07 -15.04 -13.39
N THR A 290 16.19 -15.34 -14.05
CA THR A 290 17.07 -16.48 -13.68
C THR A 290 17.53 -16.36 -12.23
N ILE A 291 17.98 -17.46 -11.59
CA ILE A 291 18.46 -17.41 -10.19
C ILE A 291 19.57 -16.35 -10.03
N ARG A 292 20.43 -16.21 -11.04
CA ARG A 292 21.48 -15.19 -11.05
C ARG A 292 20.91 -13.77 -11.15
N GLU A 293 19.99 -13.51 -12.08
CA GLU A 293 19.34 -12.19 -12.21
C GLU A 293 18.50 -11.86 -10.97
N TRP A 294 17.89 -12.85 -10.34
CA TRP A 294 17.13 -12.69 -9.11
C TRP A 294 18.02 -12.29 -7.92
N LEU A 295 19.15 -12.97 -7.73
CA LEU A 295 20.06 -12.72 -6.60
C LEU A 295 20.92 -11.46 -6.78
N ILE A 296 21.44 -11.22 -7.99
CA ILE A 296 22.46 -10.19 -8.26
C ILE A 296 22.15 -9.30 -9.47
N GLY A 297 20.91 -9.31 -9.96
CA GLY A 297 20.50 -8.46 -11.08
C GLY A 297 20.52 -6.97 -10.77
N GLY A 298 20.25 -6.15 -11.78
CA GLY A 298 20.23 -4.70 -11.65
C GLY A 298 19.16 -4.19 -10.67
N PRO A 299 19.28 -2.93 -10.21
CA PRO A 299 18.36 -2.31 -9.25
C PRO A 299 17.02 -1.87 -9.87
N VAL A 300 16.70 -2.34 -11.07
CA VAL A 300 15.48 -2.03 -11.85
C VAL A 300 14.83 -3.36 -12.22
N GLY A 301 13.56 -3.54 -11.88
CA GLY A 301 12.76 -4.72 -12.27
C GLY A 301 12.55 -4.78 -13.78
N ARG A 302 12.06 -5.90 -14.32
CA ARG A 302 11.46 -5.89 -15.66
C ARG A 302 9.98 -5.59 -15.46
N ALA A 303 9.47 -4.56 -16.16
CA ALA A 303 8.06 -4.19 -16.14
C ALA A 303 7.14 -5.41 -16.36
N TYR A 304 6.21 -5.61 -15.44
CA TYR A 304 5.11 -6.56 -15.57
C TYR A 304 4.08 -5.96 -16.53
N VAL A 305 4.09 -6.41 -17.79
CA VAL A 305 3.03 -6.09 -18.73
C VAL A 305 1.97 -7.19 -18.64
N PRO A 306 0.75 -6.92 -18.13
CA PRO A 306 -0.32 -7.91 -18.19
C PRO A 306 -0.57 -8.26 -19.66
N ALA A 307 -0.62 -9.54 -20.00
CA ALA A 307 -1.04 -9.97 -21.32
C ALA A 307 -2.41 -9.32 -21.61
N ARG A 308 -2.46 -8.43 -22.62
CA ARG A 308 -3.74 -8.03 -23.20
C ARG A 308 -4.43 -9.33 -23.61
N PRO A 309 -5.71 -9.57 -23.24
CA PRO A 309 -6.44 -10.70 -23.82
C PRO A 309 -6.29 -10.55 -25.33
N ALA A 310 -5.75 -11.59 -25.97
CA ALA A 310 -5.60 -11.62 -27.41
C ALA A 310 -6.99 -11.33 -27.99
N VAL A 311 -7.18 -10.13 -28.52
CA VAL A 311 -8.29 -9.87 -29.43
C VAL A 311 -8.03 -10.85 -30.55
N GLU A 312 -8.89 -11.86 -30.67
CA GLU A 312 -8.84 -12.85 -31.74
C GLU A 312 -8.63 -12.08 -33.04
N ALA A 313 -7.44 -12.25 -33.63
CA ALA A 313 -7.16 -11.70 -34.93
C ALA A 313 -8.17 -12.34 -35.89
N THR A 314 -9.17 -11.56 -36.28
CA THR A 314 -10.08 -11.94 -37.35
C THR A 314 -9.20 -12.24 -38.58
N PRO A 315 -9.31 -13.43 -39.20
CA PRO A 315 -8.45 -13.77 -40.32
C PRO A 315 -8.69 -12.76 -41.44
N ALA A 316 -7.61 -12.11 -41.90
CA ALA A 316 -7.65 -11.30 -43.11
C ALA A 316 -8.01 -12.21 -44.29
N GLY A 317 -9.21 -12.05 -44.84
CA GLY A 317 -9.63 -12.89 -45.96
C GLY A 317 -11.11 -12.79 -46.34
N GLU A 318 -11.66 -11.58 -46.50
CA GLU A 318 -12.79 -11.39 -47.41
C GLU A 318 -12.65 -10.01 -48.06
N GLN A 319 -12.10 -9.98 -49.27
CA GLN A 319 -12.10 -8.80 -50.13
C GLN A 319 -13.54 -8.51 -50.53
N LEU A 320 -14.13 -7.47 -49.94
CA LEU A 320 -15.27 -6.78 -50.53
C LEU A 320 -14.74 -5.94 -51.69
N ASP A 321 -15.05 -6.36 -52.92
CA ASP A 321 -14.87 -5.54 -54.13
C ASP A 321 -15.65 -4.23 -53.96
N VAL A 322 -14.94 -3.12 -53.86
CA VAL A 322 -15.52 -1.77 -53.95
C VAL A 322 -15.11 -1.19 -55.29
N ASP A 323 -16.12 -0.99 -56.14
CA ASP A 323 -16.07 -0.38 -57.47
C ASP A 323 -15.56 1.08 -57.38
N PRO A 324 -14.51 1.48 -58.12
CA PRO A 324 -13.93 2.81 -58.02
C PRO A 324 -14.66 3.82 -58.92
N THR A 325 -15.93 4.14 -58.64
CA THR A 325 -16.63 5.25 -59.33
C THR A 325 -17.52 6.18 -58.48
N ASP A 326 -17.63 6.04 -57.15
CA ASP A 326 -18.36 7.04 -56.35
C ASP A 326 -17.41 8.12 -55.81
N GLU A 327 -17.29 9.21 -56.57
CA GLU A 327 -16.81 10.51 -56.09
C GLU A 327 -17.78 11.05 -55.03
N VAL A 328 -17.32 11.20 -53.78
CA VAL A 328 -17.98 12.05 -52.78
C VAL A 328 -17.11 13.28 -52.58
N GLU A 329 -17.61 14.42 -53.04
CA GLU A 329 -17.00 15.75 -52.94
C GLU A 329 -16.59 16.13 -51.50
N PRO A 330 -15.50 16.90 -51.31
CA PRO A 330 -15.15 17.46 -50.02
C PRO A 330 -16.06 18.66 -49.68
N PRO A 331 -16.40 18.89 -48.39
CA PRO A 331 -17.25 20.00 -48.02
C PRO A 331 -16.53 21.34 -48.16
N ILE A 332 -17.23 22.27 -48.80
CA ILE A 332 -16.86 23.67 -49.04
C ILE A 332 -16.81 24.42 -47.70
N ALA A 333 -15.70 25.09 -47.43
CA ALA A 333 -15.59 26.11 -46.39
C ALA A 333 -15.83 27.48 -47.04
N GLU A 334 -16.66 28.35 -46.42
CA GLU A 334 -16.59 29.82 -46.56
C GLU A 334 -17.55 30.55 -45.58
N PRO A 335 -17.48 31.90 -45.37
CA PRO A 335 -16.92 32.48 -44.13
C PRO A 335 -17.83 33.52 -43.41
N ASP A 336 -17.34 33.99 -42.26
CA ASP A 336 -17.53 35.26 -41.51
C ASP A 336 -18.78 36.15 -41.68
N GLY A 337 -19.35 36.57 -40.53
CA GLY A 337 -19.78 37.97 -40.32
C GLY A 337 -21.19 38.25 -39.75
N ALA A 338 -21.20 38.95 -38.59
CA ALA A 338 -22.25 39.81 -38.00
C ALA A 338 -23.48 39.13 -37.38
N ASP A 339 -24.13 39.60 -36.32
CA ASP A 339 -23.95 40.63 -35.27
C ASP A 339 -25.16 40.40 -34.35
N ASP A 340 -24.97 40.36 -33.04
CA ASP A 340 -25.89 40.94 -32.05
C ASP A 340 -25.42 40.56 -30.64
N GLY A 341 -25.21 41.62 -29.86
CA GLY A 341 -24.56 41.59 -28.56
C GLY A 341 -25.37 40.96 -27.42
N LEU A 342 -24.69 40.80 -26.29
CA LEU A 342 -25.04 41.48 -25.05
C LEU A 342 -23.86 41.39 -24.07
N GLU A 343 -23.62 42.52 -23.42
CA GLU A 343 -22.45 42.92 -22.64
C GLU A 343 -22.74 42.81 -21.13
N TYR A 344 -21.67 42.62 -20.34
CA TYR A 344 -21.50 42.85 -18.88
C TYR A 344 -22.26 41.92 -17.90
N SER A 345 -21.71 41.51 -16.75
CA SER A 345 -20.61 42.08 -15.94
C SER A 345 -19.90 41.00 -15.09
N GLU A 346 -18.58 41.11 -14.99
CA GLU A 346 -17.82 40.69 -13.80
C GLU A 346 -18.19 41.62 -12.63
N ASP A 347 -18.23 41.09 -11.41
CA ASP A 347 -17.84 41.85 -10.21
C ASP A 347 -17.42 40.87 -9.09
N GLU A 348 -16.21 41.15 -8.58
CA GLU A 348 -15.55 40.80 -7.30
C GLU A 348 -15.06 39.38 -6.97
#